data_AF-A0ABD0XU44-F1
#
_entry.id   AF-A0ABD0XU44-F1
#
_cell.length_a   1.000
_cell.length_b   1.000
_cell.length_c   1.000
_cell.angle_alpha   90.00
_cell.angle_beta   90.00
_cell.angle_gamma   90.00
#
_symmetry.space_group_name_H-M   'P 1'
#
loop_
_entity.id
_entity.type
_entity.pdbx_description
1 polymer ?
#
loop_
_entity_poly.entity_id
_entity_poly.type
_entity_poly.pdbx_seq_one_letter_code
_entity_poly.pdbx_strand_id
1 'polypeptide(L)'
;AIEESTRRRESALRQHAFFQLRVNLKRGNDLIARDKSGTSDPYVKFKVNGRLLYKSKTIYRDLNPVWDETFVLPIEDPFLPIHIKVFDYDWGLQDDFMGAAYLDLTKFELGK
;
A
#
# COMPACT_ATOMS: atom_id res chain seq x y z
N ALA A 1 15.61 25.80 7.89
CA ALA A 1 14.69 25.75 6.73
C ALA A 1 13.97 24.39 6.63
N ILE A 2 14.66 23.27 6.32
CA ILE A 2 14.03 21.94 6.19
C ILE A 2 13.48 21.41 7.52
N GLU A 3 14.29 21.37 8.57
CA GLU A 3 13.87 20.87 9.89
C GLU A 3 12.71 21.65 10.52
N GLU A 4 12.62 22.95 10.22
CA GLU A 4 11.53 23.79 10.71
C GLU A 4 10.23 23.46 9.97
N SER A 5 10.31 23.21 8.66
CA SER A 5 9.17 22.75 7.86
C SER A 5 8.65 21.38 8.31
N THR A 6 9.55 20.45 8.63
CA THR A 6 9.19 19.14 9.20
C THR A 6 8.49 19.30 10.54
N ARG A 7 9.07 20.07 11.47
CA ARG A 7 8.46 20.33 12.79
C ARG A 7 7.06 20.94 12.69
N ARG A 8 6.85 21.92 11.81
CA ARG A 8 5.53 22.52 11.58
C ARG A 8 4.53 21.48 11.08
N ARG A 9 4.94 20.60 10.17
CA ARG A 9 4.09 19.56 9.58
C ARG A 9 3.71 18.50 10.61
N GLU A 10 4.68 18.00 11.37
CA GLU A 10 4.41 17.08 12.47
C GLU A 10 3.50 17.70 13.53
N SER A 11 3.69 18.98 13.86
CA SER A 11 2.81 19.70 14.77
C SER A 11 1.38 19.78 14.25
N ALA A 12 1.19 20.03 12.95
CA ALA A 12 -0.13 20.02 12.33
C ALA A 12 -0.78 18.63 12.38
N LEU A 13 -0.03 17.56 12.13
CA LEU A 13 -0.53 16.18 12.24
C LEU A 13 -1.01 15.87 13.67
N ARG A 14 -0.31 16.37 14.69
CA ARG A 14 -0.70 16.14 16.10
C ARG A 14 -2.00 16.86 16.52
N GLN A 15 -2.52 17.77 15.69
CA GLN A 15 -3.77 18.50 15.98
C GLN A 15 -5.03 17.71 15.62
N HIS A 16 -4.91 16.62 14.86
CA HIS A 16 -6.05 15.82 14.41
C HIS A 16 -6.09 14.47 15.13
N ALA A 17 -7.30 14.05 15.51
CA ALA A 17 -7.51 12.80 16.25
C ALA A 17 -7.59 11.56 15.34
N PHE A 18 -7.90 11.73 14.06
CA PHE A 18 -7.97 10.65 13.08
C PHE A 18 -7.69 11.19 11.68
N PHE A 19 -7.26 10.31 10.79
CA PHE A 19 -7.04 10.62 9.38
C PHE A 19 -7.68 9.58 8.48
N GLN A 20 -7.90 9.98 7.23
CA GLN A 20 -8.33 9.08 6.16
C GLN A 20 -7.37 9.25 4.99
N LEU A 21 -6.84 8.14 4.48
CA LEU A 21 -6.05 8.12 3.25
C LEU A 21 -6.91 7.53 2.14
N ARG A 22 -7.25 8.35 1.14
CA ARG A 22 -7.86 7.86 -0.10
C ARG A 22 -6.76 7.33 -1.01
N VAL A 23 -6.83 6.05 -1.35
CA VAL A 23 -5.88 5.38 -2.23
C VAL A 23 -6.59 5.05 -3.54
N ASN A 24 -5.89 5.31 -4.64
CA ASN A 24 -6.26 4.80 -5.95
C ASN A 24 -5.15 3.84 -6.44
N LEU A 25 -5.39 2.55 -6.30
CA LEU A 25 -4.48 1.49 -6.73
C LEU A 25 -4.71 1.23 -8.23
N LYS A 26 -3.79 1.70 -9.07
CA LYS A 26 -3.91 1.61 -10.53
C LYS A 26 -3.52 0.25 -11.10
N ARG A 27 -2.22 -0.01 -11.23
CA ARG A 27 -1.69 -1.17 -11.94
C ARG A 27 -0.31 -1.58 -11.46
N GLY A 28 0.06 -2.83 -11.73
CA GLY A 28 1.43 -3.33 -11.70
C GLY A 28 2.03 -3.28 -13.11
N ASN A 29 3.35 -3.32 -13.22
CA ASN A 29 4.05 -3.35 -14.49
C ASN A 29 5.28 -4.23 -14.36
N ASP A 30 5.47 -5.15 -15.30
CA ASP A 30 6.60 -6.08 -15.37
C ASP A 30 6.86 -6.81 -14.04
N LEU A 31 5.80 -7.34 -13.43
CA LEU A 31 5.92 -8.14 -12.21
C LEU A 31 6.67 -9.44 -12.48
N ILE A 32 7.36 -9.95 -11.46
CA ILE A 32 8.08 -11.22 -11.54
C ILE A 32 7.10 -12.38 -11.70
N ALA A 33 7.35 -13.26 -12.67
CA ALA A 33 6.65 -14.54 -12.78
C ALA A 33 7.06 -15.45 -11.61
N ARG A 34 6.10 -15.90 -10.81
CA ARG A 34 6.34 -16.87 -9.73
C ARG A 34 5.75 -18.24 -10.08
N ASP A 35 4.69 -18.28 -10.87
CA ASP A 35 4.12 -19.54 -11.34
C ASP A 35 4.97 -20.24 -12.39
N LYS A 36 4.86 -21.57 -12.42
CA LYS A 36 5.42 -22.42 -13.48
C LYS A 36 4.85 -22.12 -14.87
N SER A 37 3.68 -21.49 -14.95
CA SER A 37 3.07 -21.04 -16.22
C SER A 37 3.80 -19.86 -16.87
N GLY A 38 4.75 -19.23 -16.16
CA GLY A 38 5.41 -18.02 -16.60
C GLY A 38 4.60 -16.75 -16.34
N THR A 39 3.56 -16.83 -15.51
CA THR A 39 2.73 -15.70 -15.06
C THR A 39 2.73 -15.61 -13.53
N SER A 40 1.86 -14.76 -13.00
CA SER A 40 1.52 -14.65 -11.58
C SER A 40 0.05 -14.25 -11.45
N ASP A 41 -0.55 -14.47 -10.30
CA ASP A 41 -1.87 -14.04 -9.84
C ASP A 41 -1.76 -12.90 -8.79
N PRO A 42 -1.31 -11.69 -9.19
CA PRO A 42 -0.91 -10.65 -8.24
C PRO A 42 -2.08 -9.96 -7.50
N TYR A 43 -1.85 -9.68 -6.22
CA TYR A 43 -2.66 -8.80 -5.39
C TYR A 43 -1.81 -7.96 -4.42
N VAL A 44 -2.38 -6.89 -3.86
CA VAL A 44 -1.70 -5.95 -2.98
C VAL A 44 -2.32 -5.91 -1.58
N LYS A 45 -1.48 -5.96 -0.54
CA LYS A 45 -1.86 -5.76 0.87
C LYS A 45 -1.32 -4.44 1.39
N PHE A 46 -2.18 -3.67 2.03
CA PHE A 46 -1.84 -2.45 2.78
C PHE A 46 -1.90 -2.77 4.28
N LYS A 47 -0.78 -2.58 4.98
CA LYS A 47 -0.66 -2.85 6.41
C LYS A 47 -0.08 -1.68 7.18
N VAL A 48 -0.52 -1.47 8.41
CA VAL A 48 0.11 -0.56 9.37
C VAL A 48 0.38 -1.35 10.64
N ASN A 49 1.62 -1.30 11.14
CA ASN A 49 2.04 -2.05 12.33
C ASN A 49 1.62 -3.54 12.30
N GLY A 50 1.78 -4.19 11.14
CA GLY A 50 1.38 -5.58 10.93
C GLY A 50 -0.13 -5.84 10.70
N ARG A 51 -1.02 -4.92 11.11
CA ARG A 51 -2.47 -5.00 10.92
C ARG A 51 -2.82 -4.77 9.44
N LEU A 52 -3.65 -5.65 8.87
CA LEU A 52 -4.17 -5.51 7.52
C LEU A 52 -5.27 -4.44 7.49
N LEU A 53 -5.08 -3.41 6.67
CA LEU A 53 -6.09 -2.37 6.45
C LEU A 53 -6.87 -2.62 5.16
N TYR A 54 -6.20 -3.13 4.11
CA TYR A 54 -6.84 -3.44 2.84
C TYR A 54 -6.09 -4.54 2.07
N LYS A 55 -6.86 -5.36 1.35
CA LYS A 55 -6.36 -6.32 0.36
C LYS A 55 -7.11 -6.05 -0.95
N SER A 56 -6.38 -5.87 -2.05
CA SER A 56 -6.99 -5.72 -3.38
C SER A 56 -7.58 -7.03 -3.88
N LYS A 57 -8.30 -6.97 -5.00
CA LYS A 57 -8.59 -8.16 -5.80
C LYS A 57 -7.30 -8.79 -6.29
N THR A 58 -7.37 -10.09 -6.51
CA THR A 58 -6.38 -10.85 -7.27
C THR A 58 -6.71 -10.73 -8.75
N ILE A 59 -5.72 -10.36 -9.55
CA ILE A 59 -5.80 -10.44 -11.02
C ILE A 59 -5.05 -11.70 -11.42
N TYR A 60 -5.68 -12.58 -12.18
CA TYR A 60 -5.11 -13.90 -12.49
C TYR A 60 -4.27 -13.86 -13.76
N ARG A 61 -3.12 -14.53 -13.73
CA ARG A 61 -2.21 -14.80 -14.84
C ARG A 61 -1.77 -13.57 -15.62
N ASP A 62 -1.41 -12.52 -14.90
CA ASP A 62 -1.03 -11.24 -15.50
C ASP A 62 0.15 -10.60 -14.77
N LEU A 63 1.25 -10.34 -15.48
CA LEU A 63 2.41 -9.64 -14.95
C LEU A 63 2.27 -8.10 -15.04
N ASN A 64 1.22 -7.61 -15.68
CA ASN A 64 0.87 -6.20 -15.82
C ASN A 64 -0.56 -5.92 -15.33
N PRO A 65 -0.90 -6.36 -14.10
CA PRO A 65 -2.28 -6.36 -13.62
C PRO A 65 -2.83 -4.93 -13.53
N VAL A 66 -4.08 -4.75 -13.96
CA VAL A 66 -4.83 -3.51 -13.73
C VAL A 66 -5.87 -3.77 -12.64
N TRP A 67 -5.63 -3.24 -11.44
CA TRP A 67 -6.59 -3.31 -10.34
C TRP A 67 -7.66 -2.21 -10.47
N ASP A 68 -7.23 -0.99 -10.77
CA ASP A 68 -8.04 0.25 -10.79
C ASP A 68 -9.05 0.35 -9.63
N GLU A 69 -8.58 0.07 -8.42
CA GLU A 69 -9.39 0.10 -7.20
C GLU A 69 -9.23 1.43 -6.47
N THR A 70 -10.33 1.98 -5.97
CA THR A 70 -10.32 3.15 -5.10
C THR A 70 -10.92 2.81 -3.75
N PHE A 71 -10.20 3.08 -2.67
CA PHE A 71 -10.62 2.78 -1.31
C PHE A 71 -10.07 3.81 -0.33
N VAL A 72 -10.60 3.81 0.89
CA VAL A 72 -10.19 4.71 1.98
C VAL A 72 -9.64 3.88 3.12
N LEU A 73 -8.42 4.19 3.56
CA LEU A 73 -7.80 3.58 4.73
C LEU A 73 -8.01 4.48 5.95
N PRO A 74 -8.51 3.95 7.08
CA PRO A 74 -8.49 4.66 8.35
C PRO A 74 -7.06 4.70 8.88
N ILE A 75 -6.57 5.90 9.21
CA ILE A 75 -5.22 6.11 9.72
C ILE A 75 -5.35 6.63 11.15
N GLU A 76 -5.02 5.76 12.11
CA GLU A 76 -5.03 6.06 13.54
C GLU A 76 -3.77 6.86 13.94
N ASP A 77 -2.62 6.54 13.34
CA ASP A 77 -1.34 7.20 13.61
C ASP A 77 -0.59 7.49 12.29
N PRO A 78 -0.46 8.77 11.87
CA PRO A 78 0.25 9.15 10.65
C PRO A 78 1.79 9.06 10.78
N PHE A 79 2.32 8.83 11.98
CA PHE A 79 3.76 8.62 12.20
C PHE A 79 4.18 7.17 11.97
N LEU A 80 3.22 6.25 11.80
CA LEU A 80 3.49 4.87 11.41
C LEU A 80 3.42 4.73 9.88
N PRO A 81 4.41 4.07 9.25
CA PRO A 81 4.40 3.88 7.81
C PRO A 81 3.33 2.88 7.38
N ILE A 82 2.74 3.10 6.20
CA ILE A 82 1.93 2.07 5.54
C ILE A 82 2.85 1.17 4.74
N HIS A 83 2.83 -0.13 5.04
CA HIS A 83 3.50 -1.16 4.26
C HIS A 83 2.58 -1.61 3.13
N ILE A 84 3.04 -1.43 1.91
CA ILE A 84 2.37 -1.88 0.69
C ILE A 84 3.16 -3.09 0.20
N LYS A 85 2.52 -4.25 0.13
CA LYS A 85 3.18 -5.50 -0.26
C LYS A 85 2.41 -6.18 -1.39
N VAL A 86 3.13 -6.59 -2.42
CA VAL A 86 2.59 -7.35 -3.55
C VAL A 86 2.89 -8.83 -3.34
N PHE A 87 1.89 -9.66 -3.60
CA PHE A 87 1.98 -11.11 -3.49
C PHE A 87 1.40 -11.76 -4.72
N ASP A 88 1.92 -12.94 -5.03
CA ASP A 88 1.29 -13.88 -5.94
C ASP A 88 0.35 -14.80 -5.15
N TYR A 89 -0.84 -15.07 -5.66
CA TYR A 89 -1.81 -15.94 -5.01
C TYR A 89 -1.65 -17.39 -5.48
N ASP A 90 -1.43 -18.30 -4.53
CA ASP A 90 -1.29 -19.73 -4.83
C ASP A 90 -2.43 -20.53 -4.18
N TRP A 91 -3.25 -21.20 -4.99
CA TRP A 91 -4.33 -22.01 -4.45
C TRP A 91 -3.81 -23.17 -3.58
N GLY A 92 -4.15 -23.16 -2.30
CA GLY A 92 -3.83 -24.23 -1.36
C GLY A 92 -2.38 -24.22 -0.84
N LEU A 93 -1.60 -23.18 -1.17
CA LEU A 93 -0.24 -22.97 -0.66
C LEU A 93 -0.13 -21.59 -0.01
N GLN A 94 1.08 -21.28 0.48
CA GLN A 94 1.39 -19.94 0.96
C GLN A 94 1.72 -19.05 -0.23
N ASP A 95 0.95 -17.97 -0.38
CA ASP A 95 1.18 -16.90 -1.36
C ASP A 95 2.63 -16.36 -1.38
N ASP A 96 3.22 -16.30 -2.57
CA ASP A 96 4.60 -15.86 -2.79
C ASP A 96 4.76 -14.34 -2.68
N PHE A 97 5.80 -13.88 -1.98
CA PHE A 97 6.12 -12.45 -1.89
C PHE A 97 6.81 -11.94 -3.17
N MET A 98 6.28 -10.86 -3.74
CA MET A 98 6.78 -10.29 -4.99
C MET A 98 7.53 -8.96 -4.79
N GLY A 99 7.20 -8.18 -3.76
CA GLY A 99 7.85 -6.91 -3.50
C GLY A 99 7.11 -6.03 -2.50
N ALA A 100 7.76 -4.98 -2.01
CA ALA A 100 7.19 -4.06 -1.03
C ALA A 100 7.65 -2.62 -1.21
N ALA A 101 6.80 -1.70 -0.75
CA ALA A 101 7.09 -0.29 -0.58
C ALA A 101 6.52 0.20 0.76
N TYR A 102 7.01 1.36 1.21
CA TYR A 102 6.60 1.99 2.46
C TYR A 102 6.14 3.41 2.17
N LEU A 103 4.97 3.78 2.70
CA LEU A 103 4.43 5.12 2.62
C LEU A 103 4.63 5.82 3.96
N ASP A 104 5.49 6.83 3.97
CA ASP A 104 5.66 7.73 5.09
C ASP A 104 4.62 8.86 4.99
N LEU A 105 3.56 8.74 5.78
CA LEU A 105 2.43 9.67 5.72
C LEU A 105 2.79 11.07 6.20
N THR A 106 3.86 11.23 6.99
CA THR A 106 4.30 12.55 7.45
C THR A 106 4.75 13.46 6.31
N LYS A 107 5.08 12.88 5.15
CA LYS A 107 5.48 13.60 3.94
C LYS A 107 4.31 14.07 3.08
N PHE A 108 3.07 13.70 3.41
CA PHE A 108 1.87 14.08 2.65
C PHE A 108 1.28 15.39 3.17
N GLU A 109 0.65 16.17 2.29
CA GLU A 109 -0.08 17.40 2.67
C GLU A 109 -1.52 17.03 2.96
N LEU A 110 -2.07 17.54 4.07
CA LEU A 110 -3.47 17.30 4.40
C LEU A 110 -4.38 17.97 3.36
N GLY A 111 -5.40 17.25 2.92
CA GLY A 111 -6.41 17.75 1.97
C GLY A 111 -5.96 17.80 0.51
N LYS A 112 -4.82 17.20 0.16
CA LYS A 112 -4.33 17.08 -1.23
C LYS A 112 -4.23 15.63 -1.68
#